data_AF-A0A950U8G5-F1
#
_entry.id   AF-A0A950U8G5-F1
#
_cell.length_a   1.000
_cell.length_b   1.000
_cell.length_c   1.000
_cell.angle_alpha   90.00
_cell.angle_beta   90.00
_cell.angle_gamma   90.00
#
_symmetry.space_group_name_H-M   'P 1'
#
loop_
_entity.id
_entity.type
_entity.pdbx_description
1 polymer ?
#
loop_
_entity_poly.entity_id
_entity_poly.type
_entity_poly.pdbx_seq_one_letter_code
_entity_poly.pdbx_strand_id
1 'polypeptide(L)'
;LFEARKPKGLAKIAEVGGKVSIEESDKAVTVVITDDGGEEHRHTFPRRTLLFVDNGQKIEPGTQLNEGSLYPHELLAIRGRTETELYLVREVQEVYKSQGVDINDKHIELIVRQMMKKVRVDQKGDTDLLPGQFVDRQEYARVNRDVVDQGGESAQAEEIILGITKASLNTDSFLSAASFQETTKVLTDAALEGKIDRLNGLKENVIIGKLIPAATGLKRYRRIEIEPSEPLPRGMDDVGLLDHDDLAAELGLTDGESLTGFGGGLEPDLSDLEDIGNGSSSVGFADELGDLDVPDEDES
;
A
#
# COMPACT_ATOMS: atom_id res chain seq x y z
N LEU A 1 0.65 -7.97 -18.73
CA LEU A 1 -0.40 -7.23 -18.01
C LEU A 1 0.21 -6.40 -16.87
N PHE A 2 0.78 -7.02 -15.82
CA PHE A 2 1.36 -6.29 -14.68
C PHE A 2 2.55 -5.37 -14.99
N GLU A 3 3.25 -5.57 -16.10
CA GLU A 3 4.32 -4.66 -16.53
C GLU A 3 3.85 -3.56 -17.49
N ALA A 4 2.54 -3.47 -17.77
CA ALA A 4 1.94 -2.52 -18.71
C ALA A 4 2.64 -2.46 -20.09
N ARG A 5 3.26 -3.58 -20.54
CA ARG A 5 4.04 -3.62 -21.78
C ARG A 5 3.15 -3.47 -23.01
N LYS A 6 3.68 -2.81 -24.05
CA LYS A 6 3.03 -2.71 -25.36
C LYS A 6 2.92 -4.09 -26.01
N PRO A 7 1.69 -4.57 -26.33
CA PRO A 7 1.50 -5.87 -26.96
C PRO A 7 1.97 -5.86 -28.42
N LYS A 8 2.35 -7.03 -28.95
CA LYS A 8 2.72 -7.19 -30.37
C LYS A 8 1.48 -7.17 -31.29
N GLY A 9 0.42 -7.86 -30.91
CA GLY A 9 -0.89 -7.80 -31.55
C GLY A 9 -1.72 -6.66 -30.99
N LEU A 10 -1.32 -5.43 -31.27
CA LEU A 10 -1.97 -4.22 -30.76
C LEU A 10 -3.33 -4.04 -31.44
N ALA A 11 -4.39 -4.06 -30.65
CA ALA A 11 -5.69 -3.58 -31.10
C ALA A 11 -5.72 -2.05 -31.06
N LYS A 12 -6.28 -1.43 -32.10
CA LYS A 12 -6.54 0.00 -32.14
C LYS A 12 -7.90 0.36 -31.62
N ILE A 13 -7.91 1.52 -30.97
CA ILE A 13 -9.06 2.13 -30.33
C ILE A 13 -9.34 3.43 -31.07
N ALA A 14 -10.61 3.73 -31.31
CA ALA A 14 -11.05 5.01 -31.84
C ALA A 14 -10.76 6.15 -30.86
N GLU A 15 -10.02 7.16 -31.29
CA GLU A 15 -9.76 8.37 -30.48
C GLU A 15 -11.00 9.28 -30.41
N VAL A 16 -11.82 9.25 -31.46
CA VAL A 16 -13.05 10.04 -31.59
C VAL A 16 -14.25 9.14 -31.88
N GLY A 17 -15.43 9.62 -31.52
CA GLY A 17 -16.70 9.01 -31.89
C GLY A 17 -17.17 9.54 -33.24
N GLY A 18 -17.94 8.74 -33.96
CA GLY A 18 -18.36 9.12 -35.30
C GLY A 18 -18.96 7.99 -36.12
N LYS A 19 -19.21 8.26 -37.39
CA LYS A 19 -19.69 7.27 -38.34
C LYS A 19 -18.51 6.59 -39.03
N VAL A 20 -18.52 5.26 -39.02
CA VAL A 20 -17.49 4.43 -39.64
C VAL A 20 -17.76 4.26 -41.13
N SER A 21 -16.72 4.42 -41.93
CA SER A 21 -16.64 4.01 -43.34
C SER A 21 -15.46 3.06 -43.51
N ILE A 22 -15.66 1.96 -44.24
CA ILE A 22 -14.59 0.97 -44.48
C ILE A 22 -14.19 1.02 -45.95
N GLU A 23 -12.92 1.33 -46.19
CA GLU A 23 -12.32 1.35 -47.52
C GLU A 23 -11.39 0.14 -47.68
N GLU A 24 -11.70 -0.73 -48.62
CA GLU A 24 -10.89 -1.90 -48.91
C GLU A 24 -9.99 -1.65 -50.13
N SER A 25 -8.71 -1.98 -49.99
CA SER A 25 -7.73 -2.04 -51.08
C SER A 25 -7.15 -3.45 -51.21
N ASP A 26 -6.43 -3.72 -52.30
CA ASP A 26 -5.82 -5.04 -52.54
C ASP A 26 -4.91 -5.52 -51.40
N LYS A 27 -4.26 -4.59 -50.69
CA LYS A 27 -3.25 -4.88 -49.65
C LYS A 27 -3.70 -4.54 -48.23
N ALA A 28 -4.64 -3.62 -48.06
CA ALA A 28 -5.00 -3.07 -46.75
C ALA A 28 -6.49 -2.72 -46.67
N VAL A 29 -7.02 -2.71 -45.45
CA VAL A 29 -8.36 -2.22 -45.13
C VAL A 29 -8.19 -0.98 -44.27
N THR A 30 -8.83 0.12 -44.64
CA THR A 30 -8.78 1.38 -43.92
C THR A 30 -10.14 1.66 -43.32
N VAL A 31 -10.17 1.86 -42.00
CA VAL A 31 -11.34 2.32 -41.26
C VAL A 31 -11.25 3.84 -41.15
N VAL A 32 -12.23 4.54 -41.71
CA VAL A 32 -12.37 5.99 -41.66
C VAL A 32 -13.50 6.32 -40.69
N ILE A 33 -13.20 7.12 -39.67
CA ILE A 33 -14.18 7.60 -38.70
C ILE A 33 -14.42 9.08 -39.00
N THR A 34 -15.64 9.41 -39.40
CA THR A 34 -16.06 10.81 -39.59
C THR A 34 -16.74 11.29 -38.32
N ASP A 35 -16.16 12.29 -37.66
CA ASP A 35 -16.71 12.87 -36.43
C ASP A 35 -17.94 13.76 -36.71
N ASP A 36 -18.56 14.30 -35.66
CA ASP A 36 -19.71 15.21 -35.80
C ASP A 36 -19.33 16.57 -36.43
N GLY A 37 -18.04 16.92 -36.47
CA GLY A 37 -17.48 18.11 -37.13
C GLY A 37 -17.17 17.93 -38.62
N GLY A 38 -17.20 16.70 -39.12
CA GLY A 38 -16.85 16.33 -40.49
C GLY A 38 -15.35 16.05 -40.72
N GLU A 39 -14.54 15.98 -39.66
CA GLU A 39 -13.14 15.57 -39.74
C GLU A 39 -13.03 14.04 -39.88
N GLU A 40 -12.13 13.59 -40.75
CA GLU A 40 -11.90 12.17 -41.02
C GLU A 40 -10.64 11.66 -40.30
N HIS A 41 -10.83 10.66 -39.42
CA HIS A 41 -9.75 9.96 -38.75
C HIS A 41 -9.56 8.59 -39.40
N ARG A 42 -8.37 8.34 -39.98
CA ARG A 42 -8.10 7.14 -40.78
C ARG A 42 -7.17 6.17 -40.05
N HIS A 43 -7.59 4.90 -39.99
CA HIS A 43 -6.82 3.80 -39.41
C HIS A 43 -6.65 2.67 -40.43
N THR A 44 -5.42 2.42 -40.86
CA THR A 44 -5.12 1.39 -41.86
C THR A 44 -4.63 0.10 -41.21
N PHE A 45 -5.21 -1.02 -41.63
CA PHE A 45 -4.91 -2.37 -41.15
C PHE A 45 -4.54 -3.31 -42.31
N PRO A 46 -3.75 -4.36 -42.06
CA PRO A 46 -3.59 -5.44 -43.02
C PRO A 46 -4.93 -6.07 -43.43
N ARG A 47 -5.06 -6.51 -44.68
CA ARG A 47 -6.33 -7.05 -45.21
C ARG A 47 -6.89 -8.28 -44.47
N ARG A 48 -6.04 -9.02 -43.74
CA ARG A 48 -6.45 -10.21 -42.97
C ARG A 48 -6.88 -9.89 -41.54
N THR A 49 -6.78 -8.63 -41.11
CA THR A 49 -7.15 -8.23 -39.76
C THR A 49 -8.66 -8.33 -39.58
N LEU A 50 -9.10 -9.02 -38.53
CA LEU A 50 -10.51 -9.04 -38.15
C LEU A 50 -10.90 -7.70 -37.51
N LEU A 51 -11.89 -7.03 -38.10
CA LEU A 51 -12.46 -5.79 -37.57
C LEU A 51 -13.64 -6.10 -36.64
N PHE A 52 -13.82 -5.26 -35.62
CA PHE A 52 -14.95 -5.31 -34.68
C PHE A 52 -16.03 -4.26 -34.97
N VAL A 53 -15.84 -3.50 -36.05
CA VAL A 53 -16.76 -2.45 -36.50
C VAL A 53 -17.25 -2.73 -37.91
N ASP A 54 -18.48 -2.34 -38.18
CA ASP A 54 -19.15 -2.50 -39.48
C ASP A 54 -19.25 -1.18 -40.24
N ASN A 55 -19.35 -1.26 -41.57
CA ASN A 55 -19.51 -0.08 -42.41
C ASN A 55 -20.84 0.63 -42.12
N GLY A 56 -20.80 1.94 -41.89
CA GLY A 56 -21.94 2.78 -41.53
C GLY A 56 -22.32 2.76 -40.05
N GLN A 57 -21.64 1.98 -39.20
CA GLN A 57 -21.87 1.96 -37.76
C GLN A 57 -21.49 3.30 -37.13
N LYS A 58 -22.29 3.77 -36.17
CA LYS A 58 -21.90 4.88 -35.28
C LYS A 58 -21.18 4.30 -34.05
N ILE A 59 -19.99 4.81 -33.76
CA ILE A 59 -19.15 4.35 -32.64
C ILE A 59 -18.85 5.50 -31.68
N GLU A 60 -18.62 5.16 -30.42
CA GLU A 60 -18.19 6.10 -29.38
C GLU A 60 -16.65 6.16 -29.30
N PRO A 61 -16.06 7.27 -28.80
CA PRO A 61 -14.65 7.32 -28.48
C PRO A 61 -14.29 6.16 -27.55
N GLY A 62 -13.13 5.55 -27.78
CA GLY A 62 -12.73 4.36 -27.05
C GLY A 62 -13.18 3.05 -27.69
N THR A 63 -13.99 3.01 -28.75
CA THR A 63 -14.40 1.73 -29.37
C THR A 63 -13.20 0.99 -29.98
N GLN A 64 -13.08 -0.31 -29.70
CA GLN A 64 -12.02 -1.15 -30.28
C GLN A 64 -12.34 -1.47 -31.75
N LEU A 65 -11.40 -1.22 -32.65
CA LEU A 65 -11.59 -1.32 -34.10
C LEU A 65 -11.24 -2.70 -34.66
N ASN A 66 -10.23 -3.36 -34.09
CA ASN A 66 -9.72 -4.64 -34.59
C ASN A 66 -9.40 -5.62 -33.46
N GLU A 67 -9.27 -6.89 -33.82
CA GLU A 67 -8.81 -7.94 -32.93
C GLU A 67 -7.41 -7.65 -32.35
N GLY A 68 -7.15 -8.18 -31.16
CA GLY A 68 -5.86 -8.05 -30.47
C GLY A 68 -6.02 -7.48 -29.07
N SER A 69 -4.88 -7.28 -28.41
CA SER A 69 -4.83 -6.78 -27.03
C SER A 69 -4.78 -5.26 -27.02
N LEU A 70 -5.58 -4.65 -26.14
CA LEU A 70 -5.52 -3.21 -25.89
C LEU A 70 -4.24 -2.86 -25.12
N TYR A 71 -3.65 -1.73 -25.46
CA TYR A 71 -2.49 -1.20 -24.74
C TYR A 71 -2.97 -0.35 -23.54
N PRO A 72 -2.62 -0.71 -22.29
CA PRO A 72 -3.15 -0.03 -21.11
C PRO A 72 -2.92 1.49 -21.07
N HIS A 73 -1.81 1.97 -21.63
CA HIS A 73 -1.54 3.42 -21.68
C HIS A 73 -2.47 4.16 -22.65
N GLU A 74 -2.74 3.59 -23.84
CA GLU A 74 -3.72 4.16 -24.78
C GLU A 74 -5.13 4.07 -24.21
N LEU A 75 -5.46 2.96 -23.54
CA LEU A 75 -6.74 2.77 -22.88
C LEU A 75 -6.98 3.82 -21.78
N LEU A 76 -5.96 4.10 -20.97
CA LEU A 76 -6.01 5.11 -19.90
C LEU A 76 -6.27 6.51 -20.45
N ALA A 77 -5.59 6.87 -21.54
CA ALA A 77 -5.72 8.18 -22.16
C ALA A 77 -7.13 8.39 -22.77
N ILE A 78 -7.73 7.35 -23.34
CA ILE A 78 -9.00 7.47 -24.09
C ILE A 78 -10.22 7.14 -23.22
N ARG A 79 -10.22 6.01 -22.51
CA ARG A 79 -11.36 5.54 -21.69
C ARG A 79 -11.25 5.88 -20.20
N GLY A 80 -10.11 6.43 -19.78
CA GLY A 80 -9.89 6.82 -18.39
C GLY A 80 -9.60 5.65 -17.46
N ARG A 81 -9.54 5.98 -16.17
CA ARG A 81 -8.98 5.12 -15.13
C ARG A 81 -9.80 3.87 -14.86
N THR A 82 -11.09 4.03 -14.57
CA THR A 82 -11.96 2.93 -14.14
C THR A 82 -12.04 1.82 -15.19
N GLU A 83 -12.22 2.19 -16.46
CA GLU A 83 -12.21 1.25 -17.58
C GLU A 83 -10.86 0.53 -17.73
N THR A 84 -9.75 1.24 -17.50
CA THR A 84 -8.41 0.63 -17.52
C THR A 84 -8.20 -0.35 -16.37
N GLU A 85 -8.67 -0.02 -15.16
CA GLU A 85 -8.60 -0.90 -13.99
C GLU A 85 -9.41 -2.19 -14.24
N LEU A 86 -10.66 -2.06 -14.71
CA LEU A 86 -11.53 -3.19 -15.05
C LEU A 86 -10.95 -4.07 -16.16
N TYR A 87 -10.38 -3.45 -17.20
CA TYR A 87 -9.70 -4.17 -18.28
C TYR A 87 -8.54 -5.02 -17.72
N LEU A 88 -7.67 -4.43 -16.90
CA LEU A 88 -6.52 -5.16 -16.34
C LEU A 88 -6.96 -6.31 -15.44
N VAL A 89 -7.96 -6.09 -14.59
CA VAL A 89 -8.50 -7.15 -13.73
C VAL A 89 -9.06 -8.30 -14.59
N ARG A 90 -9.88 -7.98 -15.59
CA ARG A 90 -10.49 -8.98 -16.48
C ARG A 90 -9.44 -9.79 -17.23
N GLU A 91 -8.48 -9.13 -17.89
CA GLU A 91 -7.44 -9.80 -18.69
C GLU A 91 -6.56 -10.72 -17.83
N VAL A 92 -6.20 -10.28 -16.62
CA VAL A 92 -5.41 -11.13 -15.71
C VAL A 92 -6.24 -12.33 -15.26
N GLN A 93 -7.51 -12.09 -14.91
CA GLN A 93 -8.41 -13.11 -14.43
C GLN A 93 -8.73 -14.16 -15.51
N GLU A 94 -8.88 -13.76 -16.78
CA GLU A 94 -9.07 -14.67 -17.90
C GLU A 94 -7.90 -15.65 -18.06
N VAL A 95 -6.65 -15.18 -17.87
CA VAL A 95 -5.48 -16.05 -17.90
C VAL A 95 -5.51 -17.09 -16.77
N TYR A 96 -5.80 -16.68 -15.54
CA TYR A 96 -5.88 -17.63 -14.41
C TYR A 96 -7.03 -18.63 -14.56
N LYS A 97 -8.21 -18.16 -14.96
CA LYS A 97 -9.38 -19.02 -15.24
C LYS A 97 -9.08 -20.03 -16.35
N SER A 98 -8.36 -19.62 -17.40
CA SER A 98 -7.96 -20.53 -18.49
C SER A 98 -7.04 -21.67 -18.03
N GLN A 99 -6.30 -21.46 -16.94
CA GLN A 99 -5.43 -22.45 -16.31
C GLN A 99 -6.13 -23.24 -15.19
N GLY A 100 -7.43 -23.00 -14.98
CA GLY A 100 -8.22 -23.64 -13.91
C GLY A 100 -7.88 -23.15 -12.50
N VAL A 101 -7.22 -22.00 -12.37
CA VAL A 101 -6.87 -21.41 -11.07
C VAL A 101 -7.91 -20.35 -10.71
N ASP A 102 -8.56 -20.53 -9.57
CA ASP A 102 -9.51 -19.54 -9.03
C ASP A 102 -8.78 -18.58 -8.09
N ILE A 103 -8.88 -17.28 -8.38
CA ILE A 103 -8.29 -16.19 -7.60
C ILE A 103 -9.36 -15.12 -7.42
N ASN A 104 -9.50 -14.62 -6.20
CA ASN A 104 -10.43 -13.52 -5.93
C ASN A 104 -9.92 -12.21 -6.56
N ASP A 105 -10.80 -11.51 -7.28
CA ASP A 105 -10.48 -10.28 -8.00
C ASP A 105 -9.85 -9.20 -7.11
N LYS A 106 -10.18 -9.18 -5.80
CA LYS A 106 -9.60 -8.24 -4.81
C LYS A 106 -8.07 -8.24 -4.81
N HIS A 107 -7.43 -9.38 -5.02
CA HIS A 107 -5.98 -9.46 -5.05
C HIS A 107 -5.40 -8.75 -6.28
N ILE A 108 -6.07 -8.90 -7.43
CA ILE A 108 -5.65 -8.27 -8.68
C ILE A 108 -5.92 -6.76 -8.61
N GLU A 109 -7.08 -6.36 -8.09
CA GLU A 109 -7.45 -4.95 -7.86
C GLU A 109 -6.41 -4.23 -6.99
N LEU A 110 -5.94 -4.87 -5.91
CA LEU A 110 -4.90 -4.30 -5.05
C LEU A 110 -3.60 -4.04 -5.81
N ILE A 111 -3.21 -4.94 -6.71
CA ILE A 111 -2.00 -4.76 -7.54
C ILE A 111 -2.21 -3.64 -8.56
N VAL A 112 -3.35 -3.66 -9.27
CA VAL A 112 -3.68 -2.63 -10.28
C VAL A 112 -3.76 -1.24 -9.64
N ARG A 113 -4.30 -1.14 -8.43
CA ARG A 113 -4.30 0.10 -7.64
C ARG A 113 -2.88 0.64 -7.42
N GLN A 114 -1.90 -0.22 -7.15
CA GLN A 114 -0.50 0.22 -7.00
C GLN A 114 0.11 0.66 -8.33
N MET A 115 -0.24 0.01 -9.43
CA MET A 115 0.21 0.40 -10.78
C MET A 115 -0.30 1.80 -11.20
N MET A 116 -1.46 2.22 -10.68
CA MET A 116 -2.13 3.49 -11.00
C MET A 116 -2.16 4.47 -9.80
N LYS A 117 -1.20 4.34 -8.88
CA LYS A 117 -1.08 5.20 -7.68
C LYS A 117 -0.49 6.57 -8.00
N LYS A 118 0.38 6.66 -9.01
CA LYS A 118 1.17 7.84 -9.34
C LYS A 118 0.63 8.58 -10.56
N VAL A 119 0.84 9.89 -10.60
CA VAL A 119 0.64 10.77 -11.77
C VAL A 119 2.00 11.34 -12.20
N ARG A 120 2.15 11.69 -13.48
CA ARG A 120 3.36 12.39 -13.97
C ARG A 120 3.04 13.87 -14.13
N VAL A 121 3.81 14.72 -13.45
CA VAL A 121 3.66 16.18 -13.57
C VAL A 121 4.12 16.60 -14.96
N ASP A 122 3.30 17.36 -15.67
CA ASP A 122 3.64 17.98 -16.95
C ASP A 122 4.11 19.43 -16.73
N GLN A 123 3.27 20.21 -16.04
CA GLN A 123 3.56 21.61 -15.72
C GLN A 123 3.45 21.83 -14.21
N LYS A 124 4.38 22.57 -13.63
CA LYS A 124 4.44 22.78 -12.18
C LYS A 124 3.47 23.84 -11.64
N GLY A 125 3.05 24.80 -12.47
CA GLY A 125 2.36 26.00 -11.99
C GLY A 125 3.18 26.72 -10.91
N ASP A 126 2.50 27.12 -9.83
CA ASP A 126 3.10 27.72 -8.63
C ASP A 126 3.42 26.68 -7.53
N THR A 127 3.36 25.38 -7.84
CA THR A 127 3.76 24.32 -6.90
C THR A 127 5.27 24.08 -6.90
N ASP A 128 5.77 23.43 -5.85
CA ASP A 128 7.16 22.96 -5.76
C ASP A 128 7.44 21.66 -6.54
N LEU A 129 6.46 21.16 -7.30
CA LEU A 129 6.60 19.94 -8.07
C LEU A 129 7.50 20.16 -9.29
N LEU A 130 8.22 19.11 -9.70
CA LEU A 130 9.09 19.16 -10.87
C LEU A 130 8.42 18.54 -12.10
N PRO A 131 8.52 19.15 -13.30
CA PRO A 131 8.11 18.52 -14.54
C PRO A 131 8.77 17.14 -14.74
N GLY A 132 7.97 16.16 -15.11
CA GLY A 132 8.38 14.76 -15.27
C GLY A 132 8.44 13.95 -13.97
N GLN A 133 8.25 14.55 -12.80
CA GLN A 133 8.23 13.86 -11.51
C GLN A 133 7.01 12.95 -11.38
N PHE A 134 7.20 11.79 -10.75
CA PHE A 134 6.11 10.90 -10.36
C PHE A 134 5.67 11.19 -8.92
N VAL A 135 4.43 11.66 -8.76
CA VAL A 135 3.87 12.06 -7.46
C VAL A 135 2.67 11.18 -7.13
N ASP A 136 2.43 10.89 -5.85
CA ASP A 136 1.19 10.21 -5.45
C ASP A 136 -0.03 11.05 -5.83
N ARG A 137 -1.06 10.42 -6.39
CA ARG A 137 -2.24 11.14 -6.85
C ARG A 137 -2.96 11.90 -5.73
N GLN A 138 -3.01 11.34 -4.52
CA GLN A 138 -3.64 11.99 -3.38
C GLN A 138 -2.80 13.15 -2.84
N GLU A 139 -1.48 13.02 -2.90
CA GLU A 139 -0.55 14.11 -2.58
C GLU A 139 -0.64 15.24 -3.59
N TYR A 140 -0.58 14.93 -4.89
CA TYR A 140 -0.79 15.89 -5.97
C TYR A 140 -2.12 16.65 -5.82
N ALA A 141 -3.22 15.94 -5.54
CA ALA A 141 -4.53 16.56 -5.32
C ALA A 141 -4.58 17.44 -4.07
N ARG A 142 -3.73 17.19 -3.08
CA ARG A 142 -3.61 18.03 -1.87
C ARG A 142 -2.82 19.29 -2.16
N VAL A 143 -1.61 19.14 -2.71
CA VAL A 143 -0.72 20.25 -3.09
C VAL A 143 -1.43 21.23 -4.01
N ASN A 144 -2.13 20.73 -5.03
CA ASN A 144 -2.89 21.59 -5.93
C ASN A 144 -4.06 22.31 -5.23
N ARG A 145 -4.72 21.66 -4.27
CA ARG A 145 -5.80 22.32 -3.52
C ARG A 145 -5.23 23.47 -2.70
N ASP A 146 -4.12 23.24 -2.01
CA ASP A 146 -3.49 24.24 -1.15
C ASP A 146 -3.03 25.47 -1.96
N VAL A 147 -2.47 25.27 -3.17
CA VAL A 147 -2.07 26.37 -4.07
C VAL A 147 -3.28 27.14 -4.63
N VAL A 148 -4.35 26.43 -5.00
CA VAL A 148 -5.59 27.08 -5.49
C VAL A 148 -6.25 27.89 -4.38
N ASP A 149 -6.25 27.40 -3.14
CA ASP A 149 -6.78 28.12 -1.98
C ASP A 149 -5.99 29.41 -1.68
N GLN A 150 -4.71 29.44 -2.04
CA GLN A 150 -3.84 30.63 -1.97
C GLN A 150 -3.96 31.55 -3.20
N GLY A 151 -4.77 31.18 -4.20
CA GLY A 151 -5.00 31.94 -5.43
C GLY A 151 -3.91 31.78 -6.51
N GLY A 152 -3.04 30.77 -6.39
CA GLY A 152 -2.00 30.46 -7.36
C GLY A 152 -2.46 29.52 -8.49
N GLU A 153 -1.59 29.29 -9.46
CA GLU A 153 -1.81 28.36 -10.57
C GLU A 153 -1.45 26.91 -10.15
N SER A 154 -2.43 26.00 -10.24
CA SER A 154 -2.22 24.58 -9.93
C SER A 154 -1.29 23.89 -10.92
N ALA A 155 -0.54 22.87 -10.48
CA ALA A 155 0.20 22.01 -11.38
C ALA A 155 -0.75 21.23 -12.30
N GLN A 156 -0.27 20.93 -13.51
CA GLN A 156 -0.93 20.02 -14.46
C GLN A 156 -0.16 18.69 -14.48
N ALA A 157 -0.89 17.58 -14.47
CA ALA A 157 -0.33 16.24 -14.50
C ALA A 157 -1.17 15.33 -15.39
N GLU A 158 -0.51 14.32 -15.95
CA GLU A 158 -1.15 13.25 -16.70
C GLU A 158 -1.26 11.97 -15.85
N GLU A 159 -2.38 11.28 -15.99
CA GLU A 159 -2.57 9.96 -15.42
C GLU A 159 -1.65 8.97 -16.15
N ILE A 160 -0.92 8.18 -15.38
CA ILE A 160 0.00 7.19 -15.91
C ILE A 160 -0.27 5.83 -15.29
N ILE A 161 0.10 4.80 -16.04
CA ILE A 161 0.21 3.46 -15.51
C ILE A 161 1.69 3.06 -15.46
N LEU A 162 2.12 2.61 -14.29
CA LEU A 162 3.47 2.09 -14.08
C LEU A 162 3.40 0.57 -13.97
N GLY A 163 4.26 -0.13 -14.71
CA GLY A 163 4.47 -1.57 -14.49
C GLY A 163 4.93 -1.84 -13.06
N ILE A 164 4.62 -3.02 -12.50
CA ILE A 164 4.90 -3.34 -11.10
C ILE A 164 6.37 -3.10 -10.70
N THR A 165 7.32 -3.40 -11.58
CA THR A 165 8.75 -3.14 -11.34
C THR A 165 9.02 -1.64 -11.21
N LYS A 166 8.49 -0.83 -12.12
CA LYS A 166 8.65 0.63 -12.10
C LYS A 166 7.89 1.28 -10.96
N ALA A 167 6.69 0.81 -10.65
CA ALA A 167 5.89 1.27 -9.50
C ALA A 167 6.62 0.98 -8.18
N SER A 168 7.27 -0.19 -8.05
CA SER A 168 8.02 -0.57 -6.85
C SER A 168 9.29 0.26 -6.65
N LEU A 169 9.95 0.67 -7.74
CA LEU A 169 11.09 1.58 -7.71
C LEU A 169 10.69 3.02 -7.35
N ASN A 170 9.48 3.45 -7.72
CA ASN A 170 8.95 4.79 -7.46
C ASN A 170 8.05 4.81 -6.20
N THR A 171 8.52 4.17 -5.14
CA THR A 171 7.89 4.24 -3.82
C THR A 171 8.42 5.43 -3.03
N ASP A 172 7.70 5.84 -1.99
CA ASP A 172 8.01 7.03 -1.20
C ASP A 172 9.22 6.81 -0.27
N SER A 173 9.44 5.56 0.15
CA SER A 173 10.62 5.15 0.94
C SER A 173 11.80 4.79 0.03
N PHE A 174 12.88 5.56 0.11
CA PHE A 174 14.11 5.24 -0.62
C PHE A 174 14.79 3.98 -0.06
N LEU A 175 14.62 3.66 1.23
CA LEU A 175 15.12 2.39 1.81
C LEU A 175 14.41 1.18 1.18
N SER A 176 13.10 1.28 1.06
CA SER A 176 12.28 0.26 0.40
C SER A 176 12.62 0.13 -1.08
N ALA A 177 12.79 1.25 -1.82
CA ALA A 177 13.19 1.24 -3.22
C ALA A 177 14.59 0.65 -3.42
N ALA A 178 15.58 1.10 -2.64
CA ALA A 178 16.97 0.63 -2.73
C ALA A 178 17.08 -0.87 -2.44
N SER A 179 16.26 -1.41 -1.53
CA SER A 179 16.21 -2.85 -1.25
C SER A 179 15.72 -3.70 -2.43
N PHE A 180 15.02 -3.10 -3.40
CA PHE A 180 14.45 -3.83 -4.52
C PHE A 180 15.43 -3.96 -5.69
N GLN A 181 15.80 -2.83 -6.33
CA GLN A 181 16.71 -2.76 -7.48
C GLN A 181 17.38 -1.39 -7.55
N GLU A 182 18.39 -1.24 -8.41
CA GLU A 182 19.06 0.04 -8.70
C GLU A 182 19.63 0.78 -7.47
N THR A 183 20.12 0.04 -6.45
CA THR A 183 20.62 0.54 -5.15
C THR A 183 21.44 1.83 -5.25
N THR A 184 22.49 1.83 -6.07
CA THR A 184 23.42 2.96 -6.22
C THR A 184 22.70 4.22 -6.69
N LYS A 185 21.81 4.07 -7.68
CA LYS A 185 21.07 5.20 -8.26
C LYS A 185 20.06 5.75 -7.26
N VAL A 186 19.26 4.86 -6.65
CA VAL A 186 18.23 5.26 -5.67
C VAL A 186 18.85 6.02 -4.49
N LEU A 187 19.97 5.55 -3.95
CA LEU A 187 20.65 6.22 -2.83
C LEU A 187 21.31 7.53 -3.24
N THR A 188 21.85 7.62 -4.47
CA THR A 188 22.42 8.85 -5.00
C THR A 188 21.35 9.92 -5.17
N ASP A 189 20.22 9.58 -5.81
CA ASP A 189 19.11 10.50 -6.02
C ASP A 189 18.52 10.96 -4.68
N ALA A 190 18.33 10.04 -3.72
CA ALA A 190 17.86 10.38 -2.38
C ALA A 190 18.82 11.30 -1.62
N ALA A 191 20.14 11.10 -1.75
CA ALA A 191 21.14 11.96 -1.13
C ALA A 191 21.22 13.34 -1.78
N LEU A 192 21.09 13.43 -3.10
CA LEU A 192 21.05 14.70 -3.83
C LEU A 192 19.80 15.52 -3.49
N GLU A 193 18.65 14.87 -3.35
CA GLU A 193 17.39 15.51 -2.98
C GLU A 193 17.24 15.75 -1.45
N GLY A 194 18.13 15.19 -0.63
CA GLY A 194 18.02 15.26 0.83
C GLY A 194 16.76 14.57 1.38
N LYS A 195 16.32 13.47 0.77
CA LYS A 195 15.07 12.79 1.15
C LYS A 195 15.10 12.24 2.57
N ILE A 196 13.98 12.40 3.26
CA ILE A 196 13.72 11.84 4.59
C ILE A 196 12.77 10.65 4.46
N ASP A 197 13.18 9.49 4.96
CA ASP A 197 12.32 8.30 5.00
C ASP A 197 11.45 8.30 6.26
N ARG A 198 10.12 8.32 6.08
CA ARG A 198 9.15 8.44 7.18
C ARG A 198 8.83 7.10 7.87
N LEU A 199 9.38 5.98 7.41
CA LEU A 199 9.18 4.65 8.00
C LEU A 199 7.69 4.23 8.13
N ASN A 200 6.87 4.54 7.13
CA ASN A 200 5.45 4.17 7.08
C ASN A 200 5.18 2.80 6.42
N GLY A 201 6.16 2.26 5.70
CA GLY A 201 6.09 1.00 4.97
C GLY A 201 6.54 -0.21 5.78
N LEU A 202 6.27 -1.40 5.24
CA LEU A 202 6.68 -2.66 5.87
C LEU A 202 8.18 -2.91 5.76
N LYS A 203 8.76 -2.76 4.55
CA LYS A 203 10.14 -3.14 4.27
C LYS A 203 11.17 -2.29 5.01
N GLU A 204 11.04 -0.97 4.97
CA GLU A 204 11.91 -0.06 5.72
C GLU A 204 11.96 -0.35 7.22
N ASN A 205 10.81 -0.65 7.86
CA ASN A 205 10.79 -1.01 9.28
C ASN A 205 11.49 -2.34 9.54
N VAL A 206 11.32 -3.33 8.67
CA VAL A 206 12.05 -4.62 8.76
C VAL A 206 13.56 -4.40 8.62
N ILE A 207 14.00 -3.56 7.67
CA ILE A 207 15.42 -3.28 7.42
C ILE A 207 16.08 -2.63 8.66
N ILE A 208 15.38 -1.69 9.30
CA ILE A 208 15.87 -0.98 10.49
C ILE A 208 15.72 -1.81 11.78
N GLY A 209 14.92 -2.89 11.77
CA GLY A 209 14.65 -3.71 12.94
C GLY A 209 13.56 -3.16 13.88
N LYS A 210 12.71 -2.26 13.37
CA LYS A 210 11.55 -1.70 14.10
C LYS A 210 10.30 -2.55 13.86
N LEU A 211 9.39 -2.56 14.83
CA LEU A 211 8.07 -3.19 14.67
C LEU A 211 7.34 -2.67 13.42
N ILE A 212 6.93 -3.58 12.55
CA ILE A 212 6.22 -3.26 11.30
C ILE A 212 4.88 -2.55 11.58
N PRO A 213 4.44 -1.62 10.71
CA PRO A 213 3.17 -0.90 10.87
C PRO A 213 1.96 -1.73 10.40
N ALA A 214 1.89 -3.01 10.77
CA ALA A 214 0.77 -3.90 10.43
C ALA A 214 0.43 -4.85 11.59
N ALA A 215 -0.81 -5.36 11.60
CA ALA A 215 -1.35 -6.20 12.67
C ALA A 215 -1.09 -5.58 14.05
N THR A 216 -0.55 -6.34 15.01
CA THR A 216 -0.21 -5.88 16.38
C THR A 216 0.78 -4.71 16.41
N GLY A 217 1.52 -4.51 15.32
CA GLY A 217 2.42 -3.38 15.16
C GLY A 217 1.75 -2.05 14.80
N LEU A 218 0.43 -1.98 14.57
CA LEU A 218 -0.27 -0.70 14.43
C LEU A 218 -0.37 0.04 15.77
N LYS A 219 -0.21 1.37 15.76
CA LYS A 219 -0.29 2.22 16.97
C LYS A 219 -1.54 1.94 17.83
N ARG A 220 -2.66 1.62 17.19
CA ARG A 220 -3.94 1.32 17.87
C ARG A 220 -3.92 0.02 18.66
N TYR A 221 -3.17 -0.99 18.23
CA TYR A 221 -3.11 -2.29 18.90
C TYR A 221 -1.96 -2.38 19.91
N ARG A 222 -0.91 -1.55 19.76
CA ARG A 222 0.21 -1.50 20.72
C ARG A 222 -0.17 -0.99 22.11
N ARG A 223 -1.26 -0.21 22.20
CA ARG A 223 -1.72 0.43 23.44
C ARG A 223 -3.00 -0.21 24.01
N ILE A 224 -3.37 -1.38 23.51
CA ILE A 224 -4.51 -2.10 24.07
C ILE A 224 -4.02 -2.90 25.26
N GLU A 225 -4.50 -2.54 26.43
CA GLU A 225 -4.41 -3.35 27.62
C GLU A 225 -5.59 -4.31 27.61
N ILE A 226 -5.30 -5.61 27.76
CA ILE A 226 -6.31 -6.66 27.78
C ILE A 226 -6.57 -7.00 29.24
N GLU A 227 -7.73 -6.63 29.73
CA GLU A 227 -8.20 -7.05 31.05
C GLU A 227 -9.12 -8.28 30.92
N PRO A 228 -9.06 -9.21 31.89
CA PRO A 228 -10.05 -10.29 32.00
C PRO A 228 -11.47 -9.73 32.06
N SER A 229 -12.41 -10.32 31.31
CA SER A 229 -13.83 -9.90 31.32
C SER A 229 -14.50 -10.16 32.67
N GLU A 230 -13.98 -11.14 33.41
CA GLU A 230 -14.32 -11.40 34.79
C GLU A 230 -13.02 -11.30 35.59
N PRO A 231 -13.02 -10.68 36.77
CA PRO A 231 -11.84 -10.69 37.62
C PRO A 231 -11.37 -12.14 37.77
N LEU A 232 -10.09 -12.39 37.53
CA LEU A 232 -9.49 -13.70 37.77
C LEU A 232 -9.99 -14.14 39.16
N PRO A 233 -10.64 -15.31 39.29
CA PRO A 233 -11.02 -15.80 40.59
C PRO A 233 -9.76 -15.71 41.45
N ARG A 234 -9.81 -14.94 42.54
CA ARG A 234 -8.76 -14.94 43.56
C ARG A 234 -8.72 -16.37 44.08
N GLY A 235 -7.91 -17.18 43.45
CA GLY A 235 -7.83 -18.62 43.61
C GLY A 235 -6.37 -19.04 43.49
N MET A 236 -5.47 -18.22 44.03
CA MET A 236 -4.08 -18.59 44.20
C MET A 236 -3.44 -18.17 45.52
N ASP A 237 -4.16 -17.43 46.38
CA ASP A 237 -3.77 -17.28 47.79
C ASP A 237 -4.19 -18.50 48.63
N ASP A 238 -4.98 -19.41 48.04
CA ASP A 238 -5.54 -20.59 48.72
C ASP A 238 -5.24 -21.89 47.94
N VAL A 239 -4.10 -21.94 47.23
CA VAL A 239 -3.53 -23.23 46.80
C VAL A 239 -2.94 -23.90 48.04
N GLY A 240 -3.81 -24.39 48.92
CA GLY A 240 -3.52 -25.32 50.01
C GLY A 240 -2.09 -25.26 50.54
N LEU A 241 -1.67 -24.09 51.04
CA LEU A 241 -0.64 -24.08 52.06
C LEU A 241 -1.33 -24.77 53.24
N LEU A 242 -0.99 -26.04 53.46
CA LEU A 242 -1.36 -26.73 54.69
C LEU A 242 -1.02 -25.75 55.83
N ASP A 243 -1.99 -25.52 56.71
CA ASP A 243 -1.75 -24.87 57.98
C ASP A 243 -0.53 -25.51 58.63
N HIS A 244 0.30 -24.67 59.26
CA HIS A 244 1.64 -25.06 59.70
C HIS A 244 1.62 -26.30 60.64
N ASP A 245 0.48 -26.52 61.29
CA ASP A 245 0.19 -27.64 62.17
C ASP A 245 -0.10 -28.95 61.39
N ASP A 246 -0.82 -28.88 60.27
CA ASP A 246 -1.12 -30.04 59.40
C ASP A 246 0.12 -30.50 58.62
N LEU A 247 0.98 -29.56 58.18
CA LEU A 247 2.25 -29.87 57.53
C LEU A 247 3.24 -30.56 58.50
N ALA A 248 3.25 -30.14 59.78
CA ALA A 248 4.08 -30.75 60.81
C ALA A 248 3.63 -32.18 61.16
N ALA A 249 2.31 -32.41 61.18
CA ALA A 249 1.72 -33.73 61.40
C ALA A 249 2.02 -34.72 60.27
N GLU A 250 1.92 -34.29 59.01
CA GLU A 250 2.22 -35.12 57.82
C GLU A 250 3.73 -35.46 57.73
N LEU A 251 4.61 -34.56 58.18
CA LEU A 251 6.06 -34.77 58.25
C LEU A 251 6.54 -35.51 59.51
N GLY A 252 5.62 -35.84 60.43
CA GLY A 252 5.92 -36.62 61.64
C GLY A 252 6.73 -35.87 62.70
N LEU A 253 6.69 -34.53 62.70
CA LEU A 253 7.36 -33.69 63.69
C LEU A 253 6.43 -33.52 64.90
N THR A 254 6.92 -33.84 66.11
CA THR A 254 6.13 -33.70 67.35
C THR A 254 6.39 -32.36 68.03
N ASP A 255 5.35 -31.82 68.68
CA ASP A 255 5.32 -30.50 69.34
C ASP A 255 6.64 -30.12 70.05
N GLY A 256 7.38 -29.19 69.42
CA GLY A 256 8.59 -28.59 69.99
C GLY A 256 9.84 -28.61 69.09
N GLU A 257 9.85 -29.35 68.00
CA GLU A 257 10.91 -29.24 66.99
C GLU A 257 10.56 -28.18 65.95
N SER A 258 11.07 -26.97 66.14
CA SER A 258 10.99 -25.93 65.11
C SER A 258 11.81 -26.34 63.89
N LEU A 259 11.28 -26.04 62.70
CA LEU A 259 11.93 -26.16 61.40
C LEU A 259 13.14 -25.20 61.22
N THR A 260 13.78 -24.80 62.32
CA THR A 260 14.94 -23.89 62.38
C THR A 260 16.25 -24.55 61.90
N GLY A 261 16.19 -25.78 61.37
CA GLY A 261 17.35 -26.57 60.95
C GLY A 261 17.67 -26.56 59.46
N PHE A 262 16.77 -26.07 58.59
CA PHE A 262 17.03 -26.00 57.14
C PHE A 262 16.97 -24.56 56.64
N GLY A 263 18.13 -23.89 56.69
CA GLY A 263 18.41 -22.73 55.83
C GLY A 263 17.90 -21.38 56.32
N GLY A 264 18.50 -20.86 57.40
CA GLY A 264 18.37 -19.45 57.80
C GLY A 264 19.05 -18.50 56.80
N GLY A 265 18.36 -18.18 55.70
CA GLY A 265 18.90 -17.31 54.66
C GLY A 265 17.90 -16.48 53.87
N LEU A 266 16.60 -16.49 54.21
CA LEU A 266 15.56 -15.81 53.41
C LEU A 266 14.64 -14.89 54.24
N GLU A 267 15.14 -14.33 55.34
CA GLU A 267 14.36 -13.41 56.20
C GLU A 267 14.47 -11.90 55.89
N PRO A 268 15.00 -11.38 54.75
CA PRO A 268 14.79 -9.98 54.42
C PRO A 268 13.76 -9.72 53.29
N ASP A 269 13.19 -10.73 52.63
CA ASP A 269 12.53 -10.52 51.32
C ASP A 269 10.99 -10.60 51.33
N LEU A 270 10.36 -10.68 52.51
CA LEU A 270 8.90 -10.70 52.64
C LEU A 270 8.27 -9.30 52.72
N SER A 271 9.02 -8.27 53.12
CA SER A 271 8.55 -6.88 53.06
C SER A 271 8.50 -6.36 51.63
N ASP A 272 9.42 -6.81 50.77
CA ASP A 272 9.56 -6.32 49.40
C ASP A 272 8.53 -6.96 48.45
N LEU A 273 7.88 -8.05 48.88
CA LEU A 273 6.81 -8.71 48.14
C LEU A 273 5.41 -8.08 48.40
N GLU A 274 5.21 -7.39 49.53
CA GLU A 274 3.96 -6.66 49.79
C GLU A 274 3.83 -5.41 48.88
N ASP A 275 4.94 -4.82 48.45
CA ASP A 275 4.96 -3.66 47.55
C ASP A 275 4.69 -4.00 46.08
N ILE A 276 4.69 -5.28 45.70
CA ILE A 276 4.33 -5.72 44.34
C ILE A 276 2.81 -5.86 44.18
N GLY A 277 2.07 -6.05 45.28
CA GLY A 277 0.62 -6.29 45.27
C GLY A 277 -0.25 -5.03 45.29
N ASN A 278 0.32 -3.87 45.59
CA ASN A 278 -0.41 -2.61 45.64
C ASN A 278 0.10 -1.69 44.52
N GLY A 279 -0.69 -1.51 43.47
CA GLY A 279 -0.33 -0.77 42.26
C GLY A 279 -0.14 0.73 42.47
N SER A 280 0.87 1.14 43.23
CA SER A 280 1.25 2.55 43.37
C SER A 280 2.71 2.78 43.78
N SER A 281 3.69 2.12 43.16
CA SER A 281 5.06 2.66 43.08
C SER A 281 5.98 1.75 42.26
N SER A 282 5.93 1.89 40.94
CA SER A 282 7.16 1.77 40.16
C SER A 282 7.15 2.87 39.12
N VAL A 283 8.23 3.65 39.11
CA VAL A 283 8.49 4.71 38.13
C VAL A 283 8.41 4.05 36.77
N GLY A 284 7.33 4.34 36.05
CA GLY A 284 7.06 3.75 34.76
C GLY A 284 8.13 4.20 33.78
N PHE A 285 8.53 3.27 32.91
CA PHE A 285 9.31 3.47 31.69
C PHE A 285 8.77 4.59 30.76
N ALA A 286 7.63 5.20 31.09
CA ALA A 286 7.06 6.37 30.47
C ALA A 286 7.70 7.70 30.92
N ASP A 287 8.17 7.81 32.17
CA ASP A 287 8.84 9.04 32.67
C ASP A 287 10.26 9.19 32.14
N GLU A 288 10.96 8.06 31.88
CA GLU A 288 12.33 8.06 31.33
C GLU A 288 12.37 8.48 29.85
N LEU A 289 11.21 8.55 29.18
CA LEU A 289 11.06 9.08 27.82
C LEU A 289 10.61 10.54 27.77
N GLY A 290 10.26 11.14 28.92
CA GLY A 290 9.85 12.54 29.04
C GLY A 290 11.01 13.53 29.00
N ASP A 291 12.23 13.08 29.32
CA ASP A 291 13.45 13.91 29.37
C ASP A 291 14.22 13.97 28.03
N LEU A 292 13.69 13.39 26.96
CA LEU A 292 14.24 13.56 25.62
C LEU A 292 13.63 14.81 24.98
N ASP A 293 14.39 15.90 25.04
CA ASP A 293 14.13 17.21 24.43
C ASP A 293 13.86 17.05 22.91
N VAL A 294 12.57 17.06 22.55
CA VAL A 294 12.12 17.19 21.16
C VAL A 294 11.72 18.65 20.99
N PRO A 295 12.34 19.42 20.07
CA PRO A 295 11.94 20.80 19.87
C PRO A 295 10.52 20.87 19.31
N ASP A 296 9.67 21.69 19.94
CA ASP A 296 8.30 21.97 19.51
C ASP A 296 8.29 22.67 18.14
N GLU A 297 7.75 22.01 17.12
CA GLU A 297 7.33 22.67 15.87
C GLU A 297 5.94 23.29 16.09
N ASP A 298 5.91 24.51 16.64
CA ASP A 298 4.87 25.51 16.38
C ASP A 298 5.32 26.89 16.89
N GLU A 299 6.36 27.47 16.26
CA GLU A 299 6.49 28.92 16.10
C GLU A 299 6.99 29.25 14.68
N SER A 300 6.12 29.95 13.93
CA SER A 300 6.27 30.58 12.60
C SER A 300 6.29 29.71 11.34
#